data_AF-A0AAV5BH62-F1
#
_entry.id   AF-A0AAV5BH62-F1
#
_cell.length_a   1.000
_cell.length_b   1.000
_cell.length_c   1.000
_cell.angle_alpha   90.00
_cell.angle_beta   90.00
_cell.angle_gamma   90.00
#
_symmetry.space_group_name_H-M   'P 1'
#
loop_
_entity.id
_entity.type
_entity.pdbx_description
1 polymer ?
#
loop_
_entity_poly.entity_id
_entity_poly.type
_entity_poly.pdbx_seq_one_letter_code
_entity_poly.pdbx_strand_id
1 'polypeptide(L)' 'MCLVLVCDEPERVVATYQTPGRCPYCGGAVVAADVESAPRLCYIPLCFRIRRRIYCSLCSRRLVAVA' A
#
# COMPACT_ATOMS: atom_id res chain seq x y z
N MET A 1 -9.06 -12.70 -31.26
CA MET A 1 -8.96 -13.39 -29.96
C MET A 1 -8.86 -12.33 -28.89
N CYS A 2 -9.88 -12.18 -28.05
CA CYS A 2 -9.91 -11.17 -26.99
C CYS A 2 -9.30 -11.77 -25.73
N LEU A 3 -8.08 -11.35 -25.38
CA LEU A 3 -7.47 -11.68 -24.09
C LEU A 3 -8.20 -10.88 -23.02
N VAL A 4 -9.19 -11.52 -22.39
CA VAL A 4 -9.86 -10.99 -21.19
C VAL A 4 -8.82 -11.09 -20.07
N LEU A 5 -7.98 -10.07 -19.97
CA LEU A 5 -6.98 -9.93 -18.90
C LEU A 5 -7.74 -9.70 -17.60
N VAL A 6 -8.02 -10.78 -16.88
CA VAL A 6 -8.43 -10.70 -15.48
C VAL A 6 -7.18 -10.30 -14.69
N CYS A 7 -6.89 -9.00 -14.67
CA CYS A 7 -5.87 -8.39 -13.81
C CYS A 7 -6.40 -8.39 -12.38
N ASP A 8 -6.43 -9.56 -11.76
CA ASP A 8 -6.59 -9.65 -10.31
C ASP A 8 -5.22 -9.27 -9.70
N GLU A 9 -5.17 -8.09 -9.10
CA GLU A 9 -4.00 -7.57 -8.37
C GLU A 9 -4.20 -7.83 -6.87
N PRO A 10 -3.92 -9.05 -6.35
CA PRO A 10 -4.06 -9.30 -4.93
C PRO A 10 -3.13 -8.36 -4.15
N GLU A 11 -3.74 -7.37 -3.49
CA GLU A 11 -3.10 -6.48 -2.55
C GLU A 11 -3.15 -7.10 -1.15
N ARG A 12 -1.99 -7.46 -0.61
CA ARG A 12 -1.85 -8.03 0.73
C ARG A 12 -1.03 -7.09 1.60
N VAL A 13 -1.57 -6.72 2.75
CA VAL A 13 -0.81 -5.98 3.76
C VAL A 13 0.15 -6.95 4.45
N VAL A 14 1.43 -6.64 4.43
CA VAL A 14 2.51 -7.53 4.91
C VAL A 14 2.99 -7.11 6.27
N ALA A 15 3.23 -5.81 6.42
CA ALA A 15 3.69 -5.24 7.67
C ALA A 15 2.99 -3.91 7.89
N THR A 16 2.66 -3.63 9.15
CA THR A 16 2.18 -2.32 9.56
C THR A 16 3.02 -1.89 10.75
N TYR A 17 3.61 -0.69 10.68
CA TYR A 17 4.49 -0.17 11.71
C TYR A 17 4.27 1.32 11.92
N GLN A 18 4.46 1.76 13.17
CA GLN A 18 4.40 3.18 13.50
C GLN A 18 5.68 3.86 13.03
N THR A 19 5.53 5.00 12.39
CA THR A 19 6.66 5.78 11.85
C THR A 19 6.82 7.07 12.67
N PRO A 20 8.07 7.51 12.92
CA PRO A 20 8.31 8.82 13.51
C PRO A 20 7.73 9.88 12.57
N GLY A 21 6.89 10.75 13.12
CA GLY A 21 6.16 11.76 12.37
C GLY A 21 4.79 12.03 12.97
N ARG A 22 4.27 13.23 12.74
CA ARG A 22 2.91 13.61 13.13
C ARG A 22 2.14 14.02 11.89
N CYS A 23 0.86 13.69 11.86
CA CYS A 23 -0.03 14.12 10.80
C CYS A 23 -0.08 15.66 10.78
N PRO A 24 0.22 16.32 9.65
CA PRO A 24 0.21 17.79 9.57
C PRO A 24 -1.19 18.38 9.76
N TYR A 25 -2.25 17.57 9.65
CA TYR A 25 -3.64 18.02 9.76
C TYR A 25 -4.19 17.92 11.18
N CYS A 26 -3.90 16.85 11.90
CA CYS A 26 -4.48 16.60 13.23
C CYS A 26 -3.44 16.40 14.35
N GLY A 27 -2.14 16.43 14.04
CA GLY A 27 -1.06 16.17 15.00
C GLY A 27 -0.93 14.71 15.45
N GLY A 28 -1.76 13.81 14.91
CA GLY A 28 -1.83 12.41 15.29
C GLY A 28 -0.64 11.57 14.85
N ALA A 29 -0.50 10.37 15.43
CA ALA A 29 0.53 9.42 15.04
C ALA A 29 0.36 8.96 13.58
N VAL A 30 1.49 8.68 12.94
CA VAL A 30 1.54 8.23 11.55
C VAL A 30 1.94 6.75 11.52
N VAL A 31 1.26 5.99 10.69
CA VAL A 31 1.44 4.56 10.51
C VAL A 31 1.81 4.30 9.05
N ALA A 32 2.80 3.46 8.84
CA ALA A 32 3.16 2.94 7.53
C ALA A 32 2.71 1.48 7.42
N ALA A 33 2.04 1.15 6.33
CA ALA A 33 1.71 -0.21 5.95
C ALA A 33 2.41 -0.56 4.64
N ASP A 34 3.22 -1.61 4.65
CA ASP A 34 3.77 -2.20 3.45
C ASP A 34 2.75 -3.16 2.86
N VAL A 35 2.35 -2.87 1.62
CA VAL A 35 1.38 -3.65 0.86
C VAL A 35 2.14 -4.35 -0.26
N GLU A 36 2.18 -5.66 -0.22
CA GLU A 36 2.62 -6.47 -1.35
C GLU A 36 1.48 -6.57 -2.36
N SER A 37 1.75 -6.11 -3.57
CA SER A 37 0.91 -6.39 -4.74
C SER A 37 1.60 -7.51 -5.53
N ALA A 38 0.90 -8.64 -5.70
CA ALA A 38 1.37 -9.75 -6.53
C ALA A 38 0.54 -9.83 -7.82
N PRO A 39 0.78 -8.96 -8.82
CA PRO A 39 -0.04 -8.93 -10.02
C PRO A 39 0.03 -10.27 -10.75
N ARG A 40 -1.12 -10.86 -11.03
CA ARG A 40 -1.22 -12.07 -11.84
C ARG A 40 -1.56 -11.67 -13.27
N LEU A 41 -0.59 -11.73 -14.18
CA LEU A 41 -0.85 -11.62 -15.61
C LEU A 41 -0.98 -13.03 -16.18
N CYS A 42 -2.18 -13.41 -16.60
CA CYS A 42 -2.42 -14.66 -17.33
C CYS A 42 -1.81 -15.91 -16.64
N TYR A 43 -1.97 -16.03 -15.31
CA TYR A 43 -1.43 -17.14 -14.49
C TYR A 43 0.08 -17.12 -14.23
N ILE A 44 0.82 -16.13 -14.73
CA ILE A 44 2.23 -15.95 -14.39
C ILE A 44 2.31 -15.06 -13.14
N PRO A 45 2.89 -15.54 -12.03
CA PRO A 45 3.17 -14.69 -10.87
C PRO A 45 4.25 -13.69 -11.27
N LEU A 46 3.87 -12.42 -11.43
CA LEU A 46 4.87 -11.36 -11.56
C LEU A 46 5.54 -11.13 -10.21
N CYS A 47 6.80 -10.71 -10.23
CA CYS A 47 7.58 -10.38 -9.05
C CYS A 47 6.78 -9.49 -8.09
N PHE A 48 6.75 -9.86 -6.80
CA PHE A 48 6.06 -9.11 -5.75
C PHE A 48 6.54 -7.66 -5.75
N ARG A 49 5.61 -6.72 -5.95
CA ARG A 49 5.90 -5.29 -5.76
C ARG A 49 5.42 -4.88 -4.38
N ILE A 50 6.37 -4.54 -3.52
CA ILE A 50 6.07 -3.96 -2.21
C ILE A 50 5.83 -2.46 -2.41
N ARG A 51 4.63 -2.00 -2.06
CA ARG A 51 4.23 -0.59 -2.05
C ARG A 51 3.99 -0.16 -0.62
N ARG A 52 4.72 0.87 -0.18
CA ARG A 52 4.51 1.46 1.15
C ARG A 52 3.38 2.49 1.12
N ARG A 53 2.35 2.30 1.94
CA ARG A 53 1.25 3.23 2.15
C ARG A 53 1.39 3.86 3.54
N ILE A 54 1.39 5.18 3.63
CA ILE A 54 1.46 5.89 4.91
C ILE A 54 0.11 6.53 5.17
N TYR A 55 -0.40 6.44 6.40
CA TYR A 55 -1.66 7.04 6.80
C TYR A 55 -1.63 7.44 8.28
N CYS A 56 -2.51 8.36 8.67
CA CYS A 56 -2.66 8.71 10.08
C CYS A 56 -3.56 7.70 10.80
N SER A 57 -3.20 7.27 12.00
CA SER A 57 -4.03 6.37 12.81
C SER A 57 -5.32 7.02 13.32
N LEU A 58 -5.35 8.35 13.44
CA LEU A 58 -6.49 9.09 14.00
C LEU A 58 -7.48 9.53 12.93
N CYS A 59 -7.01 10.18 11.86
CA CYS A 59 -7.88 10.70 10.82
C CYS A 59 -7.95 9.81 9.57
N SER A 60 -7.29 8.65 9.58
CA SER A 60 -7.20 7.66 8.48
C SER A 60 -6.80 8.24 7.12
N ARG A 61 -6.34 9.51 7.07
CA ARG A 61 -5.89 10.18 5.87
C ARG A 61 -4.59 9.56 5.39
N ARG A 62 -4.54 9.25 4.10
CA ARG A 62 -3.33 8.83 3.41
C ARG A 62 -2.36 10.01 3.36
N LEU A 63 -1.14 9.78 3.85
CA LEU A 63 -0.05 10.72 3.79
C LEU A 63 0.92 10.25 2.72
N VAL A 64 1.35 11.15 1.85
CA VAL A 64 2.43 10.88 0.90
C VAL A 64 3.69 11.44 1.54
N ALA A 65 4.69 10.60 1.77
CA ALA A 65 5.99 11.10 2.21
C ALA A 65 6.58 11.93 1.07
N VAL A 66 6.53 13.26 1.22
CA VAL A 66 7.34 14.18 0.43
C VAL A 66 8.67 14.22 1.15
N ALA A 67 9.63 13.45 0.64
CA ALA A 67 11.02 13.52 1.08
C ALA A 67 11.64 14.84 0.63
#